data_AF-A0A839PY11-F1
#
_entry.id   AF-A0A839PY11-F1
#
_cell.length_a   1.000
_cell.length_b   1.000
_cell.length_c   1.000
_cell.angle_alpha   90.00
_cell.angle_beta   90.00
_cell.angle_gamma   90.00
#
_symmetry.space_group_name_H-M   'P 1'
#
loop_
_entity.id
_entity.type
_entity.pdbx_description
1 polymer ?
#
loop_
_entity_poly.entity_id
_entity_poly.type
_entity_poly.pdbx_seq_one_letter_code
_entity_poly.pdbx_strand_id
1 'polypeptide(L)'
;MADALLIELYAAALETANLTEDPHAFVTSNSDDFSLPHGDQRCPHSDLSNLFVPQGSSYGLGVDGLNTILLDHFKDRIERLFEETYFEEDPRKLEEIMAAEQEHFDRIWYHRSLQHQYRLEAAGDVEELERLRNIAAPGRARVEATYTVEGQLGPYTDFELGMLHGKLSTLRWLLGSDWDFLDT
;
A
#
# COMPACT_ATOMS: atom_id res chain seq x y z
N MET A 1 -5.60 26.46 -24.81
CA MET A 1 -4.49 27.15 -25.53
C MET A 1 -3.24 26.26 -25.60
N ALA A 2 -2.84 25.56 -24.53
CA ALA A 2 -1.76 24.57 -24.61
C ALA A 2 -2.14 23.34 -25.48
N ASP A 3 -3.37 22.84 -25.31
CA ASP A 3 -3.88 21.64 -25.98
C ASP A 3 -3.92 21.75 -27.52
N ALA A 4 -4.32 22.91 -28.05
CA ALA A 4 -4.29 23.17 -29.50
C ALA A 4 -2.87 23.14 -30.08
N LEU A 5 -1.88 23.63 -29.32
CA LEU A 5 -0.47 23.56 -29.73
C LEU A 5 0.04 22.11 -29.72
N LEU A 6 -0.41 21.27 -28.79
CA LEU A 6 -0.01 19.86 -28.73
C LEU A 6 -0.47 19.10 -29.99
N ILE A 7 -1.72 19.30 -30.42
CA ILE A 7 -2.22 18.61 -31.62
C ILE A 7 -1.59 19.16 -32.92
N GLU A 8 -1.28 20.46 -32.97
CA GLU A 8 -0.55 21.05 -34.10
C GLU A 8 0.89 20.53 -34.19
N LEU A 9 1.59 20.44 -33.05
CA LEU A 9 2.93 19.86 -32.99
C LEU A 9 2.92 18.38 -33.38
N TYR A 10 1.90 17.64 -32.95
CA TYR A 10 1.71 16.25 -33.37
C TYR A 10 1.51 16.15 -34.89
N ALA A 11 0.62 16.96 -35.47
CA ALA A 11 0.39 16.99 -36.91
C ALA A 11 1.68 17.33 -37.69
N ALA A 12 2.45 18.32 -37.22
CA ALA A 12 3.73 18.67 -37.84
C ALA A 12 4.78 17.54 -37.74
N ALA A 13 4.79 16.78 -36.65
CA ALA A 13 5.65 15.61 -36.52
C ALA A 13 5.29 14.54 -37.56
N LEU A 14 3.98 14.26 -37.75
CA LEU A 14 3.50 13.28 -38.74
C LEU A 14 3.91 13.61 -40.18
N GLU A 15 4.04 14.90 -40.54
CA GLU A 15 4.46 15.30 -41.89
C GLU A 15 5.91 14.93 -42.22
N THR A 16 6.75 14.81 -41.20
CA THR A 16 8.20 14.57 -41.35
C THR A 16 8.62 13.15 -40.98
N ALA A 17 7.78 12.43 -40.22
CA ALA A 17 8.08 11.10 -39.72
C ALA A 17 7.85 10.00 -40.77
N ASN A 18 8.67 8.95 -40.70
CA ASN A 18 8.39 7.69 -41.38
C ASN A 18 7.59 6.78 -40.43
N LEU A 19 6.26 6.83 -40.49
CA LEU A 19 5.38 6.17 -39.51
C LEU A 19 5.48 4.64 -39.44
N THR A 20 6.14 4.01 -40.43
CA THR A 20 6.43 2.56 -40.38
C THR A 20 7.64 2.24 -39.51
N GLU A 21 8.57 3.17 -39.37
CA GLU A 21 9.78 3.03 -38.54
C GLU A 21 9.62 3.73 -37.19
N ASP A 22 8.91 4.86 -37.17
CA ASP A 22 8.69 5.69 -36.00
C ASP A 22 7.18 5.98 -35.85
N PRO A 23 6.39 5.03 -35.29
CA PRO A 23 4.97 5.23 -35.06
C PRO A 23 4.74 6.28 -33.99
N HIS A 24 3.74 7.13 -34.21
CA HIS A 24 3.42 8.27 -33.36
C HIS A 24 2.02 8.11 -32.77
N ALA A 25 1.86 8.49 -31.50
CA ALA A 25 0.55 8.47 -30.85
C ALA A 25 0.23 9.80 -30.16
N PHE A 26 -1.01 10.24 -30.31
CA PHE A 26 -1.57 11.34 -29.55
C PHE A 26 -2.43 10.78 -28.42
N VAL A 27 -1.96 10.93 -27.19
CA VAL A 27 -2.67 10.46 -26.00
C VAL A 27 -3.07 11.64 -25.14
N THR A 28 -4.35 11.72 -24.79
CA THR A 28 -4.90 12.84 -24.03
C THR A 28 -5.90 12.37 -22.98
N SER A 29 -6.07 13.13 -21.90
CA SER A 29 -7.20 12.96 -20.96
C SER A 29 -8.32 13.96 -21.22
N ASN A 30 -8.12 14.94 -22.10
CA ASN A 30 -9.13 15.92 -22.49
C ASN A 30 -10.05 15.31 -23.56
N SER A 31 -11.12 14.68 -23.11
CA SER A 31 -12.11 14.08 -24.01
C SER A 31 -13.04 15.12 -24.66
N ASP A 32 -13.27 16.25 -23.99
CA ASP A 32 -14.20 17.28 -24.46
C ASP A 32 -13.75 17.91 -25.78
N ASP A 33 -12.44 18.16 -25.94
CA ASP A 33 -11.89 18.82 -27.14
C ASP A 33 -11.39 17.84 -28.21
N PHE A 34 -10.91 16.66 -27.83
CA PHE A 34 -10.19 15.75 -28.75
C PHE A 34 -10.90 14.46 -29.07
N SER A 35 -11.98 14.13 -28.36
CA SER A 35 -12.75 12.91 -28.61
C SER A 35 -14.01 13.21 -29.40
N LEU A 36 -14.63 12.16 -29.93
CA LEU A 36 -15.90 12.27 -30.62
C LEU A 36 -17.02 12.76 -29.68
N PRO A 37 -17.69 13.90 -29.96
CA PRO A 37 -18.77 14.39 -29.13
C PRO A 37 -19.99 13.48 -29.23
N HIS A 38 -20.63 13.18 -28.09
CA HIS A 38 -21.82 12.33 -28.01
C HIS A 38 -21.66 10.92 -28.64
N GLY A 39 -20.44 10.38 -28.65
CA GLY A 39 -20.11 9.05 -29.17
C GLY A 39 -19.12 8.29 -28.28
N ASP A 40 -18.40 7.34 -28.88
CA ASP A 40 -17.30 6.66 -28.19
C ASP A 40 -16.12 7.63 -28.03
N GLN A 41 -15.83 8.02 -26.80
CA GLN A 41 -14.75 8.97 -26.49
C GLN A 41 -13.35 8.39 -26.80
N ARG A 42 -13.25 7.09 -27.05
CA ARG A 42 -11.99 6.46 -27.51
C ARG A 42 -11.72 6.74 -28.99
N CYS A 43 -12.68 7.32 -29.71
CA CYS A 43 -12.48 7.78 -31.08
C CYS A 43 -12.10 9.28 -31.08
N PRO A 44 -11.19 9.70 -31.97
CA PRO A 44 -10.82 11.10 -32.09
C PRO A 44 -12.00 11.94 -32.59
N HIS A 45 -11.97 13.24 -32.29
CA HIS A 45 -12.90 14.23 -32.83
C HIS A 45 -12.89 14.19 -34.37
N SER A 46 -14.04 14.41 -35.01
CA SER A 46 -14.19 14.32 -36.47
C SER A 46 -13.23 15.23 -37.24
N ASP A 47 -12.97 16.41 -36.69
CA ASP A 47 -12.10 17.40 -37.31
C ASP A 47 -10.62 17.00 -37.28
N LEU A 48 -10.27 16.05 -36.41
CA LEU A 48 -8.91 15.54 -36.21
C LEU A 48 -8.74 14.12 -36.74
N SER A 49 -9.81 13.43 -37.13
CA SER A 49 -9.77 12.00 -37.50
C SER A 49 -8.77 11.70 -38.61
N ASN A 50 -8.57 12.64 -39.53
CA ASN A 50 -7.62 12.51 -40.64
C ASN A 50 -6.17 12.31 -40.19
N LEU A 51 -5.80 12.82 -39.01
CA LEU A 51 -4.46 12.66 -38.44
C LEU A 51 -4.18 11.19 -38.07
N PHE A 52 -5.22 10.40 -37.81
CA PHE A 52 -5.14 9.02 -37.32
C PHE A 52 -5.53 7.96 -38.37
N VAL A 53 -5.78 8.38 -39.61
CA VAL A 53 -6.00 7.45 -40.74
C VAL A 53 -4.71 6.73 -41.16
N PRO A 54 -3.52 7.38 -41.21
CA PRO A 54 -2.29 6.70 -41.58
C PRO A 54 -1.94 5.58 -40.60
N GLN A 55 -1.47 4.45 -41.13
CA GLN A 55 -0.95 3.36 -40.31
C GLN A 55 0.31 3.84 -39.56
N GLY A 56 0.35 3.63 -38.23
CA GLY A 56 1.40 4.15 -37.37
C GLY A 56 1.09 5.53 -36.75
N SER A 57 -0.13 6.06 -36.94
CA SER A 57 -0.65 7.22 -36.21
C SER A 57 -1.84 6.82 -35.36
N SER A 58 -1.72 6.91 -34.03
CA SER A 58 -2.72 6.37 -33.08
C SER A 58 -3.29 7.44 -32.16
N TYR A 59 -4.59 7.32 -31.85
CA TYR A 59 -5.26 8.13 -30.83
C TYR A 59 -5.52 7.29 -29.58
N GLY A 60 -5.24 7.84 -28.40
CA GLY A 60 -5.51 7.19 -27.12
C GLY A 60 -6.17 8.13 -26.12
N LEU A 61 -7.17 7.63 -25.40
CA LEU A 61 -7.79 8.36 -24.29
C LEU A 61 -7.29 7.83 -22.94
N GLY A 62 -6.73 8.73 -22.14
CA GLY A 62 -6.28 8.46 -20.78
C GLY A 62 -5.19 7.40 -20.68
N VAL A 63 -5.06 6.84 -19.47
CA VAL A 63 -4.07 5.79 -19.16
C VAL A 63 -4.38 4.48 -19.88
N ASP A 64 -5.65 4.15 -20.09
CA ASP A 64 -6.05 2.95 -20.81
C ASP A 64 -5.63 3.02 -22.27
N GLY A 65 -5.88 4.15 -22.94
CA GLY A 65 -5.44 4.37 -24.32
C GLY A 65 -3.92 4.34 -24.46
N LEU A 66 -3.19 4.96 -23.51
CA LEU A 66 -1.73 4.86 -23.46
C LEU A 66 -1.28 3.41 -23.38
N ASN A 67 -1.86 2.64 -22.45
CA ASN A 67 -1.47 1.26 -22.22
C ASN A 67 -1.74 0.38 -23.45
N THR A 68 -2.90 0.54 -24.09
CA THR A 68 -3.21 -0.17 -25.34
C THR A 68 -2.17 0.12 -26.43
N ILE A 69 -1.86 1.39 -26.68
CA ILE A 69 -0.89 1.79 -27.70
C ILE A 69 0.51 1.23 -27.37
N LEU A 70 0.94 1.33 -26.12
CA LEU A 70 2.25 0.82 -25.70
C LEU A 70 2.33 -0.70 -25.85
N LEU A 71 1.28 -1.44 -25.52
CA LEU A 71 1.23 -2.88 -25.70
C LEU A 71 1.19 -3.25 -27.19
N ASP A 72 0.45 -2.54 -28.02
CA ASP A 72 0.37 -2.81 -29.46
C ASP A 72 1.73 -2.64 -30.16
N HIS A 73 2.53 -1.66 -29.75
CA HIS A 73 3.83 -1.38 -30.35
C HIS A 73 5.02 -2.07 -29.66
N PHE A 74 4.93 -2.29 -28.34
CA PHE A 74 6.09 -2.66 -27.51
C PHE A 74 5.81 -3.82 -26.54
N LYS A 75 4.77 -4.63 -26.77
CA LYS A 75 4.33 -5.73 -25.90
C LYS A 75 5.45 -6.41 -25.11
N ASP A 76 6.36 -7.09 -25.79
CA ASP A 76 7.42 -7.90 -25.18
C ASP A 76 8.38 -7.09 -24.30
N ARG A 77 8.53 -5.79 -24.59
CA ARG A 77 9.41 -4.87 -23.83
C ARG A 77 8.67 -4.25 -22.64
N ILE A 78 7.39 -3.95 -22.79
CA ILE A 78 6.52 -3.45 -21.72
C ILE A 78 6.24 -4.54 -20.69
N GLU A 79 5.95 -5.77 -21.13
CA GLU A 79 5.73 -6.92 -20.25
C GLU A 79 6.98 -7.20 -19.40
N ARG A 80 8.17 -7.25 -20.01
CA ARG A 80 9.43 -7.38 -19.26
C ARG A 80 9.69 -6.21 -18.31
N LEU A 81 9.39 -4.97 -18.73
CA LEU A 81 9.55 -3.81 -17.87
C LEU A 81 8.65 -3.93 -16.63
N PHE A 82 7.39 -4.34 -16.80
CA PHE A 82 6.48 -4.57 -15.68
C PHE A 82 6.97 -5.70 -14.77
N GLU A 83 7.45 -6.82 -15.32
CA GLU A 83 8.07 -7.89 -14.53
C GLU A 83 9.27 -7.40 -13.70
N GLU A 84 10.07 -6.46 -14.23
CA GLU A 84 11.24 -5.92 -13.55
C GLU A 84 10.94 -4.80 -12.55
N THR A 85 9.86 -4.03 -12.76
CA THR A 85 9.61 -2.77 -12.03
C THR A 85 8.35 -2.78 -11.17
N TYR A 86 7.38 -3.63 -11.48
CA TYR A 86 6.12 -3.70 -10.74
C TYR A 86 6.25 -4.72 -9.60
N PHE A 87 6.61 -4.22 -8.42
CA PHE A 87 6.48 -4.98 -7.18
C PHE A 87 5.06 -4.78 -6.65
N GLU A 88 4.23 -5.81 -6.78
CA GLU A 88 2.91 -5.84 -6.14
C GLU A 88 3.11 -6.09 -4.63
N GLU A 89 3.31 -5.03 -3.86
CA GLU A 89 3.22 -5.11 -2.39
C GLU A 89 1.75 -5.07 -1.99
N ASP A 90 1.12 -6.24 -1.95
CA ASP A 90 -0.22 -6.38 -1.39
C ASP A 90 -0.25 -5.86 0.05
N PRO A 91 -1.19 -4.96 0.40
CA PRO A 91 -1.39 -4.57 1.79
C PRO A 91 -1.66 -5.79 2.66
N ARG A 92 -1.15 -5.77 3.90
CA ARG A 92 -1.45 -6.81 4.89
C ARG A 92 -2.96 -6.95 5.05
N LYS A 93 -3.44 -8.20 5.11
CA LYS A 93 -4.85 -8.48 5.40
C LYS A 93 -5.20 -7.99 6.79
N LEU A 94 -6.45 -7.58 6.99
CA LEU A 94 -6.95 -7.15 8.30
C LEU A 94 -6.69 -8.20 9.39
N GLU A 95 -6.86 -9.48 9.08
CA GLU A 95 -6.60 -10.59 10.00
C GLU A 95 -5.13 -10.66 10.43
N GLU A 96 -4.18 -10.42 9.51
CA GLU A 96 -2.75 -10.38 9.83
C GLU A 96 -2.42 -9.20 10.75
N ILE A 97 -3.03 -8.05 10.48
CA ILE A 97 -2.87 -6.83 11.30
C ILE A 97 -3.39 -7.08 12.72
N MET A 98 -4.58 -7.66 12.85
CA MET A 98 -5.19 -7.99 14.14
C MET A 98 -4.36 -9.04 14.91
N ALA A 99 -3.83 -10.05 14.22
CA ALA A 99 -2.98 -11.05 14.85
C ALA A 99 -1.67 -10.43 15.39
N ALA A 100 -1.05 -9.51 14.63
CA ALA A 100 0.13 -8.79 15.08
C ALA A 100 -0.16 -7.84 16.25
N GLU A 101 -1.33 -7.18 16.24
CA GLU A 101 -1.78 -6.33 17.36
C GLU A 101 -1.93 -7.16 18.64
N GLN A 102 -2.61 -8.30 18.56
CA GLN A 102 -2.80 -9.21 19.67
C GLN A 102 -1.48 -9.77 20.21
N GLU A 103 -0.52 -10.09 19.34
CA GLU A 103 0.82 -10.50 19.78
C GLU A 103 1.51 -9.40 20.61
N HIS A 104 1.51 -8.17 20.12
CA HIS A 104 2.17 -7.07 20.83
C HIS A 104 1.45 -6.75 22.14
N PHE A 105 0.12 -6.79 22.15
CA PHE A 105 -0.69 -6.69 23.36
C PHE A 105 -0.29 -7.73 24.40
N ASP A 106 -0.30 -9.00 24.04
CA ASP A 106 -0.03 -10.11 24.95
C ASP A 106 1.37 -10.02 25.56
N ARG A 107 2.36 -9.70 24.74
CA ARG A 107 3.76 -9.53 25.16
C ARG A 107 3.93 -8.38 26.16
N ILE A 108 3.31 -7.24 25.87
CA ILE A 108 3.33 -6.06 26.74
C ILE A 108 2.58 -6.33 28.05
N TRP A 109 1.38 -6.91 27.96
CA TRP A 109 0.56 -7.28 29.13
C TRP A 109 1.31 -8.25 30.03
N TYR A 110 1.92 -9.29 29.45
CA TYR A 110 2.68 -10.28 30.20
C TYR A 110 3.86 -9.65 30.93
N HIS A 111 4.65 -8.82 30.24
CA HIS A 111 5.74 -8.06 30.84
C HIS A 111 5.27 -7.18 32.01
N ARG A 112 4.20 -6.39 31.80
CA ARG A 112 3.61 -5.52 32.84
C ARG A 112 3.07 -6.31 34.02
N SER A 113 2.48 -7.48 33.77
CA SER A 113 1.98 -8.37 34.81
C SER A 113 3.11 -8.86 35.72
N LEU A 114 4.27 -9.21 35.15
CA LEU A 114 5.45 -9.62 35.92
C LEU A 114 6.06 -8.44 36.68
N GLN A 115 6.18 -7.27 36.04
CA GLN A 115 6.63 -6.07 36.72
C GLN A 115 5.76 -5.68 37.90
N HIS A 116 4.43 -5.84 37.78
CA HIS A 116 3.52 -5.59 38.90
C HIS A 116 3.76 -6.55 40.05
N GLN A 117 3.94 -7.84 39.74
CA GLN A 117 4.29 -8.85 40.74
C GLN A 117 5.59 -8.52 41.46
N TYR A 118 6.67 -8.20 40.74
CA TYR A 118 7.96 -7.87 41.35
C TYR A 118 7.87 -6.64 42.27
N ARG A 119 7.04 -5.64 41.91
CA ARG A 119 6.79 -4.48 42.77
C ARG A 119 6.07 -4.87 44.07
N LEU A 120 5.07 -5.75 44.01
CA LEU A 120 4.35 -6.24 45.20
C LEU A 120 5.26 -7.08 46.09
N GLU A 121 6.07 -7.95 45.50
CA GLU A 121 7.07 -8.75 46.22
C GLU A 121 8.09 -7.87 46.95
N ALA A 122 8.60 -6.81 46.28
CA ALA A 122 9.51 -5.85 46.90
C ALA A 122 8.85 -5.01 48.01
N ALA A 123 7.56 -4.73 47.89
CA ALA A 123 6.78 -4.00 48.89
C ALA A 123 6.37 -4.87 50.10
N GLY A 124 6.44 -6.20 49.97
CA GLY A 124 5.99 -7.13 51.01
C GLY A 124 4.46 -7.21 51.15
N ASP A 125 3.71 -6.80 50.13
CA ASP A 125 2.24 -6.82 50.15
C ASP A 125 1.73 -8.22 49.74
N VAL A 126 1.64 -9.10 50.72
CA VAL A 126 1.31 -10.53 50.51
C VAL A 126 -0.13 -10.71 50.04
N GLU A 127 -1.07 -9.91 50.54
CA GLU A 127 -2.50 -10.03 50.19
C GLU A 127 -2.72 -9.65 48.73
N GLU A 128 -2.18 -8.51 48.29
CA GLU A 128 -2.35 -8.06 46.91
C GLU A 128 -1.55 -8.92 45.93
N LEU A 129 -0.39 -9.44 46.35
CA LEU A 129 0.38 -10.41 45.56
C LEU A 129 -0.42 -11.69 45.28
N GLU A 130 -1.12 -12.22 46.28
CA GLU A 130 -1.98 -13.41 46.11
C GLU A 130 -3.17 -13.11 45.19
N ARG A 131 -3.81 -11.94 45.36
CA ARG A 131 -4.87 -11.47 44.45
C ARG A 131 -4.39 -11.39 43.00
N LEU A 132 -3.25 -10.72 42.77
CA LEU A 132 -2.68 -10.56 41.43
C LEU A 132 -2.39 -11.92 40.78
N ARG A 133 -1.78 -12.85 41.52
CA ARG A 133 -1.47 -14.19 41.01
C ARG A 133 -2.74 -14.94 40.59
N ASN A 134 -3.80 -14.88 41.39
CA ASN A 134 -5.07 -15.51 41.05
C ASN A 134 -5.72 -14.93 39.79
N ILE A 135 -5.62 -13.61 39.59
CA ILE A 135 -6.18 -12.94 38.41
C ILE A 135 -5.32 -13.17 37.16
N ALA A 136 -4.00 -13.06 37.27
CA ALA A 136 -3.09 -13.09 36.14
C ALA A 136 -2.72 -14.51 35.69
N ALA A 137 -2.78 -15.51 36.56
CA ALA A 137 -2.31 -16.88 36.26
C ALA A 137 -2.93 -17.49 34.99
N PRO A 138 -4.27 -17.43 34.76
CA PRO A 138 -4.85 -17.99 33.53
C PRO A 138 -4.35 -17.28 32.27
N GLY A 139 -4.22 -15.95 32.33
CA GLY A 139 -3.74 -15.13 31.21
C GLY A 139 -2.27 -15.41 30.90
N ARG A 140 -1.43 -15.50 31.93
CA ARG A 140 0.00 -15.82 31.76
C ARG A 140 0.19 -17.21 31.18
N ALA A 141 -0.53 -18.22 31.69
CA ALA A 141 -0.47 -19.58 31.16
C ALA A 141 -0.86 -19.62 29.67
N ARG A 142 -1.89 -18.86 29.25
CA ARG A 142 -2.28 -18.75 27.84
C ARG A 142 -1.17 -18.13 26.99
N VAL A 143 -0.57 -17.03 27.45
CA VAL A 143 0.51 -16.32 26.74
C VAL A 143 1.75 -17.21 26.65
N GLU A 144 2.19 -17.83 27.74
CA GLU A 144 3.34 -18.76 27.77
C GLU A 144 3.14 -19.97 26.83
N ALA A 145 1.90 -20.46 26.70
CA ALA A 145 1.58 -21.55 25.77
C ALA A 145 1.54 -21.10 24.30
N THR A 146 1.22 -19.83 24.05
CA THR A 146 1.10 -19.26 22.69
C THR A 146 2.45 -18.81 22.14
N TYR A 147 3.30 -18.21 22.97
CA TYR A 147 4.58 -17.61 22.59
C TYR A 147 5.73 -18.41 23.17
N THR A 148 6.12 -19.47 22.45
CA THR A 148 7.09 -20.47 22.90
C THR A 148 8.52 -20.20 22.43
N VAL A 149 8.73 -19.18 21.58
CA VAL A 149 10.05 -18.84 21.07
C VAL A 149 10.88 -18.16 22.16
N GLU A 150 12.13 -18.60 22.33
CA GLU A 150 13.05 -18.03 23.30
C GLU A 150 13.23 -16.52 23.08
N GLY A 151 13.16 -15.74 24.17
CA GLY A 151 13.23 -14.28 24.12
C GLY A 151 11.94 -13.57 23.65
N GLN A 152 10.93 -14.29 23.16
CA GLN A 152 9.69 -13.69 22.68
C GLN A 152 8.92 -12.97 23.79
N LEU A 153 8.96 -13.50 25.02
CA LEU A 153 8.35 -12.90 26.23
C LEU A 153 9.36 -12.13 27.12
N GLY A 154 10.54 -11.84 26.57
CA GLY A 154 11.61 -11.14 27.26
C GLY A 154 12.61 -12.08 27.94
N PRO A 155 13.50 -11.55 28.82
CA PRO A 155 13.55 -10.14 29.25
C PRO A 155 13.82 -9.19 28.08
N TYR A 156 13.17 -8.02 28.11
CA TYR A 156 13.36 -6.98 27.11
C TYR A 156 14.29 -5.89 27.64
N THR A 157 15.13 -5.35 26.76
CA THR A 157 15.78 -4.05 26.95
C THR A 157 14.75 -2.91 26.84
N ASP A 158 15.09 -1.72 27.37
CA ASP A 158 14.24 -0.53 27.23
C ASP A 158 13.93 -0.20 25.77
N PHE A 159 14.91 -0.41 24.88
CA PHE A 159 14.73 -0.22 23.45
C PHE A 159 13.72 -1.22 22.86
N GLU A 160 13.85 -2.52 23.17
CA GLU A 160 12.92 -3.54 22.69
C GLU A 160 11.50 -3.31 23.20
N LEU A 161 11.36 -2.91 24.46
CA LEU A 161 10.06 -2.58 25.04
C LEU A 161 9.45 -1.33 24.38
N GLY A 162 10.26 -0.29 24.13
CA GLY A 162 9.84 0.89 23.38
C GLY A 162 9.40 0.55 21.95
N MET A 163 10.13 -0.33 21.27
CA MET A 163 9.77 -0.82 19.93
C MET A 163 8.46 -1.62 19.95
N LEU A 164 8.21 -2.44 20.98
CA LEU A 164 6.94 -3.16 21.13
C LEU A 164 5.77 -2.18 21.31
N HIS A 165 5.93 -1.16 22.16
CA HIS A 165 4.91 -0.13 22.36
C HIS A 165 4.63 0.66 21.07
N GLY A 166 5.68 1.05 20.34
CA GLY A 166 5.52 1.76 19.07
C GLY A 166 4.79 0.94 18.01
N LYS A 167 5.12 -0.36 17.89
CA LYS A 167 4.41 -1.26 16.98
C LYS A 167 2.95 -1.43 17.38
N LEU A 168 2.65 -1.65 18.67
CA LEU A 168 1.27 -1.76 19.16
C LEU A 168 0.47 -0.48 18.88
N SER A 169 1.02 0.68 19.21
CA SER A 169 0.40 1.99 18.95
C SER A 169 0.10 2.18 17.46
N THR A 170 1.05 1.85 16.59
CA THR A 170 0.88 1.96 15.14
C THR A 170 -0.25 1.07 14.63
N LEU A 171 -0.31 -0.18 15.07
CA LEU A 171 -1.37 -1.12 14.66
C LEU A 171 -2.73 -0.69 15.20
N ARG A 172 -2.81 -0.21 16.45
CA ARG A 172 -4.05 0.30 17.03
C ARG A 172 -4.55 1.56 16.33
N TRP A 173 -3.64 2.48 15.98
CA TRP A 173 -3.98 3.65 15.19
C TRP A 173 -4.52 3.27 13.81
N LEU A 174 -3.85 2.33 13.13
CA LEU A 174 -4.32 1.78 11.86
C LEU A 174 -5.73 1.15 11.97
N LEU A 175 -6.02 0.49 13.11
CA LEU A 175 -7.32 -0.11 13.43
C LEU A 175 -8.35 0.90 13.95
N GLY A 176 -8.01 2.19 14.06
CA GLY A 176 -8.93 3.28 14.38
C GLY A 176 -8.89 3.80 15.83
N SER A 177 -7.88 3.42 16.63
CA SER A 177 -7.64 3.98 17.97
C SER A 177 -6.78 5.26 17.93
N ASP A 178 -6.72 6.00 19.03
CA ASP A 178 -5.77 7.11 19.17
C ASP A 178 -4.34 6.61 19.44
N TRP A 179 -3.33 7.41 19.09
CA TRP A 179 -1.90 7.08 19.22
C TRP A 179 -1.49 6.62 20.62
N ASP A 180 -2.08 7.22 21.66
CA ASP A 180 -1.73 6.96 23.06
C ASP A 180 -2.56 5.84 23.71
N PHE A 181 -3.38 5.12 22.92
CA PHE A 181 -4.18 4.02 23.44
C PHE A 181 -3.31 2.78 23.66
N LEU A 182 -2.60 2.75 24.79
CA LEU A 182 -1.66 1.69 25.19
C LEU A 182 -2.12 0.92 26.44
N ASP A 183 -3.42 0.95 26.73
CA ASP A 183 -4.01 0.09 27.76
C ASP A 183 -3.82 -1.37 27.35
N THR A 184 -3.15 -2.11 28.22
CA THR A 184 -2.90 -3.55 28.08
C THR A 184 -3.20 -4.25 29.38
#